data_AF-A0A660PNB3-F1
#
_entry.id   AF-A0A660PNB3-F1
#
_cell.length_a   1.000
_cell.length_b   1.000
_cell.length_c   1.000
_cell.angle_alpha   90.00
_cell.angle_beta   90.00
_cell.angle_gamma   90.00
#
_symmetry.space_group_name_H-M   'P 1'
#
loop_
_entity.id
_entity.type
_entity.pdbx_description
1 polymer ?
#
loop_
_entity_poly.entity_id
_entity_poly.type
_entity_poly.pdbx_seq_one_letter_code
_entity_poly.pdbx_strand_id
1 'polypeptide(L)'
;MKALVIHTADESGYNPGPDYRYGWGMMNTLKAANLVTADMTETGLITEASLSDGESDEYLVDSDGAAPLRATIVWTDPPGTPPPPSLNPTTPMLVNDLDIRLEHVQTSTIYHPYVMDPSVSKTEAFVGDNIVDNVEQIHIDSPPAGDYRLTVTHKGTLASEQWYSLIITSEEIKCFDSDNDGYGNPESPDNSCPIDNCPEIYNPDQDDHDADGIGTLCDNCPDNYNPGQEDSDFDSIGDACDYVCGNVDNDEDGLVNILDVVYLLNYIYKDGPEPFYMASADVKYDELINILDVVHLINYIYKDGPNPECE
;
A
#
# COMPACT_ATOMS: atom_id res chain seq x y z
N MET A 1 0.53 9.87 17.45
CA MET A 1 -0.62 8.93 17.34
C MET A 1 -1.98 9.61 17.17
N LYS A 2 -2.47 10.44 18.11
CA LYS A 2 -3.76 11.15 17.92
C LYS A 2 -3.78 11.99 16.63
N ALA A 3 -2.68 12.71 16.32
CA ALA A 3 -2.51 13.41 15.06
C ALA A 3 -2.71 12.49 13.85
N LEU A 4 -2.04 11.34 13.83
CA LEU A 4 -2.11 10.37 12.74
C LEU A 4 -3.56 9.92 12.46
N VAL A 5 -4.29 9.48 13.49
CA VAL A 5 -5.68 9.03 13.31
C VAL A 5 -6.62 10.14 12.84
N ILE A 6 -6.43 11.37 13.32
CA ILE A 6 -7.26 12.52 12.90
C ILE A 6 -6.90 12.93 11.47
N HIS A 7 -5.60 12.96 11.15
CA HIS A 7 -5.10 13.40 9.87
C HIS A 7 -5.53 12.46 8.74
N THR A 8 -5.58 11.15 9.01
CA THR A 8 -5.96 10.15 8.01
C THR A 8 -7.41 9.69 8.11
N ALA A 9 -8.23 10.32 8.96
CA ALA A 9 -9.65 10.00 9.05
C ALA A 9 -10.38 10.29 7.74
N ASP A 10 -11.32 9.43 7.38
CA ASP A 10 -12.26 9.65 6.29
C ASP A 10 -13.41 10.53 6.78
N GLU A 11 -13.69 11.58 6.01
CA GLU A 11 -14.81 12.48 6.28
C GLU A 11 -16.11 11.67 6.43
N SER A 12 -16.87 11.98 7.47
CA SER A 12 -18.08 11.25 7.83
C SER A 12 -19.20 12.23 8.02
N GLY A 13 -20.14 12.22 7.08
CA GLY A 13 -21.23 13.19 7.06
C GLY A 13 -21.28 13.89 5.72
N TYR A 14 -21.95 15.04 5.69
CA TYR A 14 -22.12 15.85 4.48
C TYR A 14 -21.27 17.13 4.51
N ASN A 15 -20.77 17.53 5.68
CA ASN A 15 -20.08 18.79 5.87
C ASN A 15 -18.62 18.48 6.20
N PRO A 16 -17.65 19.15 5.55
CA PRO A 16 -16.25 18.87 5.79
C PRO A 16 -15.78 19.39 7.16
N GLY A 17 -14.82 18.69 7.74
CA GLY A 17 -14.19 19.05 9.00
C GLY A 17 -14.89 18.45 10.21
N PRO A 18 -14.54 18.89 11.42
CA PRO A 18 -15.04 18.27 12.63
C PRO A 18 -16.54 18.51 12.79
N ASP A 19 -17.24 17.57 13.43
CA ASP A 19 -18.61 17.79 13.91
C ASP A 19 -18.93 17.09 15.25
N TYR A 20 -20.07 17.44 15.85
CA TYR A 20 -20.46 16.90 17.17
C TYR A 20 -20.89 15.42 17.18
N ARG A 21 -21.10 14.82 16.01
CA ARG A 21 -21.59 13.44 15.85
C ARG A 21 -20.49 12.47 15.50
N TYR A 22 -19.59 12.85 14.60
CA TYR A 22 -18.53 12.02 14.03
C TYR A 22 -17.14 12.52 14.42
N GLY A 23 -17.02 13.68 15.07
CA GLY A 23 -15.71 14.26 15.39
C GLY A 23 -14.98 14.59 14.10
N TRP A 24 -13.71 14.19 13.99
CA TRP A 24 -12.89 14.37 12.79
C TRP A 24 -13.14 13.33 11.68
N GLY A 25 -14.12 12.44 11.85
CA GLY A 25 -14.46 11.41 10.88
C GLY A 25 -14.18 9.98 11.36
N MET A 26 -14.24 9.04 10.42
CA MET A 26 -14.03 7.62 10.66
C MET A 26 -12.56 7.26 10.52
N MET A 27 -12.04 6.51 11.49
CA MET A 27 -10.65 6.06 11.48
C MET A 27 -10.36 5.21 10.24
N ASN A 28 -9.37 5.63 9.45
CA ASN A 28 -8.81 4.82 8.37
C ASN A 28 -7.39 4.37 8.76
N THR A 29 -7.29 3.12 9.20
CA THR A 29 -6.03 2.53 9.65
C THR A 29 -5.08 2.22 8.51
N LEU A 30 -5.60 1.99 7.30
CA LEU A 30 -4.79 1.76 6.10
C LEU A 30 -4.07 3.05 5.70
N LYS A 31 -4.80 4.17 5.56
CA LYS A 31 -4.20 5.50 5.31
C LYS A 31 -3.21 5.89 6.40
N ALA A 32 -3.51 5.58 7.67
CA ALA A 32 -2.59 5.82 8.79
C ALA A 32 -1.28 5.03 8.65
N ALA A 33 -1.36 3.74 8.31
CA ALA A 33 -0.18 2.90 8.11
C ALA A 33 0.64 3.36 6.90
N ASN A 34 -0.04 3.67 5.78
CA ASN A 34 0.60 4.13 4.56
C ASN A 34 1.34 5.46 4.78
N LEU A 35 0.76 6.40 5.55
CA LEU A 35 1.45 7.64 5.91
C LEU A 35 2.72 7.40 6.72
N VAL A 36 2.70 6.42 7.64
CA VAL A 36 3.89 6.07 8.44
C VAL A 36 4.96 5.46 7.54
N THR A 37 4.59 4.61 6.59
CA THR A 37 5.52 4.04 5.60
C THR A 37 6.09 5.14 4.69
N ALA A 38 5.24 6.05 4.19
CA ALA A 38 5.66 7.17 3.35
C ALA A 38 6.65 8.08 4.08
N ASP A 39 6.46 8.37 5.38
CA ASP A 39 7.42 9.18 6.15
C ASP A 39 8.81 8.53 6.29
N MET A 40 8.91 7.20 6.09
CA MET A 40 10.20 6.50 6.07
C MET A 40 11.00 6.75 4.78
N THR A 41 10.33 7.06 3.66
CA THR A 41 10.93 7.34 2.35
C THR A 41 10.99 8.84 2.06
N GLU A 42 9.93 9.56 2.37
CA GLU A 42 9.78 11.01 2.30
C GLU A 42 9.88 11.62 3.70
N THR A 43 11.07 12.06 4.08
CA THR A 43 11.29 12.58 5.44
C THR A 43 10.50 13.86 5.69
N GLY A 44 9.74 13.91 6.79
CA GLY A 44 9.17 15.14 7.34
C GLY A 44 7.65 15.28 7.21
N LEU A 45 6.96 14.23 6.74
CA LEU A 45 5.50 14.17 6.75
C LEU A 45 4.95 14.09 8.17
N ILE A 46 5.65 13.38 9.07
CA ILE A 46 5.32 13.27 10.50
C ILE A 46 6.44 13.91 11.33
N THR A 47 6.10 14.96 12.07
CA THR A 47 7.06 15.70 12.90
C THR A 47 6.61 15.71 14.36
N GLU A 48 7.54 15.44 15.28
CA GLU A 48 7.38 15.70 16.71
C GLU A 48 8.31 16.85 17.10
N ALA A 49 7.74 17.92 17.67
CA ALA A 49 8.48 19.14 17.99
C ALA A 49 7.99 19.75 19.31
N SER A 50 8.71 20.77 19.79
CA SER A 50 8.40 21.48 21.02
C SER A 50 8.52 22.98 20.84
N LEU A 51 7.48 23.71 21.24
CA LEU A 51 7.43 25.16 21.15
C LEU A 51 7.76 25.79 22.50
N SER A 52 8.72 26.72 22.49
CA SER A 52 9.09 27.54 23.65
C SER A 52 8.30 28.86 23.69
N ASP A 53 8.18 29.44 24.88
CA ASP A 53 7.47 30.72 25.06
C ASP A 53 8.13 31.84 24.24
N GLY A 54 7.33 32.60 23.50
CA GLY A 54 7.74 33.60 22.54
C GLY A 54 8.28 33.12 21.17
N GLU A 55 8.46 31.81 20.95
CA GLU A 55 9.00 31.25 19.70
C GLU A 55 7.90 30.86 18.69
N SER A 56 8.32 30.58 17.46
CA SER A 56 7.50 30.08 16.36
C SER A 56 8.29 29.09 15.50
N ASP A 57 7.64 28.04 15.02
CA ASP A 57 8.23 27.07 14.08
C ASP A 57 7.69 27.29 12.66
N GLU A 58 8.51 26.99 11.65
CA GLU A 58 8.15 27.09 10.23
C GLU A 58 8.49 25.80 9.47
N TYR A 59 7.58 25.40 8.58
CA TYR A 59 7.69 24.23 7.71
C TYR A 59 7.33 24.61 6.28
N LEU A 60 8.03 24.04 5.30
CA LEU A 60 7.76 24.27 3.89
C LEU A 60 7.20 22.99 3.26
N VAL A 61 6.21 23.15 2.40
CA VAL A 61 5.60 22.06 1.64
C VAL A 61 5.24 22.58 0.25
N ASP A 62 5.54 21.81 -0.79
CA ASP A 62 5.14 22.12 -2.16
C ASP A 62 3.85 21.36 -2.51
N SER A 63 2.97 21.99 -3.26
CA SER A 63 1.71 21.42 -3.73
C SER A 63 1.71 21.40 -5.26
N ASP A 64 1.40 20.26 -5.85
CA ASP A 64 1.22 20.10 -7.30
C ASP A 64 -0.07 20.77 -7.82
N GLY A 65 -1.00 21.05 -6.89
CA GLY A 65 -2.31 21.64 -7.14
C GLY A 65 -3.35 20.67 -7.68
N ALA A 66 -3.03 19.37 -7.74
CA ALA A 66 -3.95 18.30 -8.07
C ALA A 66 -4.43 17.57 -6.80
N ALA A 67 -3.53 17.29 -5.86
CA ALA A 67 -3.85 16.62 -4.62
C ALA A 67 -4.33 17.60 -3.51
N PRO A 68 -5.17 17.15 -2.57
CA PRO A 68 -5.52 17.94 -1.39
C PRO A 68 -4.31 18.23 -0.50
N LEU A 69 -4.24 19.46 0.02
CA LEU A 69 -3.24 19.85 1.01
C LEU A 69 -3.86 19.82 2.41
N ARG A 70 -3.28 19.02 3.30
CA ARG A 70 -3.75 18.85 4.68
C ARG A 70 -2.60 19.07 5.66
N ALA A 71 -2.86 19.82 6.72
CA ALA A 71 -1.97 19.99 7.85
C ALA A 71 -2.74 19.76 9.15
N THR A 72 -2.18 19.00 10.08
CA THR A 72 -2.81 18.73 11.39
C THR A 72 -1.78 18.83 12.49
N ILE A 73 -2.05 19.65 13.51
CA ILE A 73 -1.31 19.62 14.77
C ILE A 73 -2.15 19.06 15.89
N VAL A 74 -1.49 18.34 16.80
CA VAL A 74 -2.08 17.88 18.05
C VAL A 74 -1.06 18.04 19.16
N TRP A 75 -1.48 18.56 20.31
CA TRP A 75 -0.60 18.71 21.45
C TRP A 75 -1.21 18.12 22.72
N THR A 76 -0.34 17.67 23.63
CA THR A 76 -0.76 17.25 24.97
C THR A 76 -0.77 18.49 25.86
N ASP A 77 -1.94 19.13 25.95
CA ASP A 77 -2.14 20.35 26.73
C ASP A 77 -1.97 20.10 28.24
N PRO A 78 -1.37 21.04 29.00
CA PRO A 78 -1.36 20.98 30.45
C PRO A 78 -2.79 20.90 31.03
N PRO A 79 -2.97 20.29 32.21
CA PRO A 79 -4.30 20.19 32.82
C PRO A 79 -4.91 21.56 33.12
N GLY A 80 -6.03 21.89 32.47
CA GLY A 80 -6.83 23.07 32.78
C GLY A 80 -7.55 23.01 34.12
N THR A 81 -8.16 24.12 34.52
CA THR A 81 -8.94 24.23 35.77
C THR A 81 -10.43 24.01 35.49
N PRO A 82 -11.05 22.90 35.94
CA PRO A 82 -12.44 22.62 35.62
C PRO A 82 -13.39 23.63 36.28
N PRO A 83 -14.38 24.16 35.54
CA PRO A 83 -15.41 25.02 36.13
C PRO A 83 -16.31 24.23 37.09
N PRO A 84 -17.04 24.90 37.99
CA PRO A 84 -18.06 24.25 38.82
C PRO A 84 -19.07 23.45 37.97
N PRO A 85 -19.61 22.33 38.49
CA PRO A 85 -20.56 21.51 37.74
C PRO A 85 -21.77 22.30 37.24
N SER A 86 -21.99 22.28 35.93
CA SER A 86 -23.11 22.92 35.24
C SER A 86 -23.43 22.16 33.94
N LEU A 87 -24.62 22.41 33.37
CA LEU A 87 -25.00 21.82 32.09
C LEU A 87 -24.32 22.60 30.96
N ASN A 88 -23.50 21.93 30.16
CA ASN A 88 -22.77 22.49 29.00
C ASN A 88 -21.96 23.75 29.34
N PRO A 89 -20.96 23.67 30.24
CA PRO A 89 -20.08 24.80 30.52
C PRO A 89 -19.32 25.20 29.24
N THR A 90 -19.25 26.50 28.97
CA THR A 90 -18.54 27.05 27.79
C THR A 90 -17.16 27.59 28.15
N THR A 91 -16.70 27.39 29.38
CA THR A 91 -15.36 27.79 29.80
C THR A 91 -14.33 26.89 29.14
N PRO A 92 -13.39 27.43 28.34
CA PRO A 92 -12.34 26.62 27.73
C PRO A 92 -11.51 25.93 28.80
N MET A 93 -11.14 24.68 28.52
CA MET A 93 -10.19 23.92 29.33
C MET A 93 -8.75 24.03 28.84
N LEU A 94 -8.57 24.60 27.65
CA LEU A 94 -7.29 24.80 26.99
C LEU A 94 -6.39 25.73 27.83
N VAL A 95 -5.14 25.32 28.07
CA VAL A 95 -4.15 26.11 28.80
C VAL A 95 -3.16 26.76 27.84
N ASN A 96 -2.51 25.96 27.00
CA ASN A 96 -1.60 26.42 25.97
C ASN A 96 -2.35 26.45 24.64
N ASP A 97 -2.49 27.66 24.09
CA ASP A 97 -3.22 27.93 22.85
C ASP A 97 -2.20 28.01 21.69
N LEU A 98 -2.02 26.89 20.98
CA LEU A 98 -1.18 26.82 19.78
C LEU A 98 -2.01 27.13 18.54
N ASP A 99 -1.40 27.82 17.58
CA ASP A 99 -2.03 28.23 16.33
C ASP A 99 -1.22 27.74 15.12
N ILE A 100 -1.87 27.10 14.16
CA ILE A 100 -1.34 26.89 12.81
C ILE A 100 -1.88 27.90 11.81
N ARG A 101 -0.99 28.38 10.94
CA ARG A 101 -1.35 29.10 9.71
C ARG A 101 -0.64 28.46 8.55
N LEU A 102 -1.32 28.37 7.41
CA LEU A 102 -0.74 27.88 6.18
C LEU A 102 -0.84 29.00 5.14
N GLU A 103 0.30 29.51 4.71
CA GLU A 103 0.39 30.59 3.72
C GLU A 103 0.81 30.02 2.36
N HIS A 104 0.02 30.27 1.31
CA HIS A 104 0.47 30.08 -0.06
C HIS A 104 1.45 31.21 -0.43
N VAL A 105 2.73 30.89 -0.61
CA VAL A 105 3.83 31.86 -0.67
C VAL A 105 3.69 32.81 -1.86
N GLN A 106 3.19 32.32 -2.98
CA GLN A 106 3.06 33.07 -4.23
C GLN A 106 1.95 34.12 -4.17
N THR A 107 0.86 33.85 -3.43
CA THR A 107 -0.30 34.75 -3.33
C THR A 107 -0.46 35.42 -1.97
N SER A 108 0.38 35.05 -0.98
CA SER A 108 0.23 35.43 0.43
C SER A 108 -1.17 35.18 1.00
N THR A 109 -1.85 34.15 0.48
CA THR A 109 -3.17 33.74 0.97
C THR A 109 -2.97 32.88 2.20
N ILE A 110 -3.59 33.28 3.31
CA ILE A 110 -3.51 32.57 4.59
C ILE A 110 -4.75 31.72 4.78
N TYR A 111 -4.54 30.44 5.04
CA TYR A 111 -5.57 29.46 5.40
C TYR A 111 -5.58 29.25 6.91
N HIS A 112 -6.77 29.04 7.45
CA HIS A 112 -7.04 28.92 8.88
C HIS A 112 -7.63 27.55 9.20
N PRO A 113 -7.40 27.03 10.43
CA PRO A 113 -7.90 25.73 10.80
C PRO A 113 -9.42 25.72 10.97
N TYR A 114 -9.99 24.51 11.02
CA TYR A 114 -11.39 24.32 11.37
C TYR A 114 -11.67 24.68 12.84
N VAL A 115 -12.84 25.26 13.07
CA VAL A 115 -13.38 25.66 14.37
C VAL A 115 -14.82 25.18 14.47
N MET A 116 -15.15 24.57 15.61
CA MET A 116 -16.52 24.21 15.96
C MET A 116 -17.21 25.33 16.73
N ASP A 117 -18.41 25.72 16.28
CA ASP A 117 -19.25 26.68 16.99
C ASP A 117 -20.08 25.98 18.08
N PRO A 118 -19.84 26.27 19.38
CA PRO A 118 -20.58 25.67 20.48
C PRO A 118 -22.06 26.10 20.55
N SER A 119 -22.48 27.06 19.73
CA SER A 119 -23.88 27.47 19.64
C SER A 119 -24.69 26.47 18.80
N VAL A 120 -25.85 26.06 19.33
CA VAL A 120 -26.81 25.14 18.68
C VAL A 120 -27.29 25.56 17.28
N SER A 121 -27.00 26.78 16.82
CA SER A 121 -27.38 27.25 15.48
C SER A 121 -26.47 26.76 14.36
N LYS A 122 -25.24 26.31 14.65
CA LYS A 122 -24.32 25.81 13.64
C LYS A 122 -23.98 24.35 13.90
N THR A 123 -24.30 23.52 12.92
CA THR A 123 -23.97 22.09 12.92
C THR A 123 -22.73 21.78 12.08
N GLU A 124 -22.15 22.79 11.41
CA GLU A 124 -21.00 22.68 10.52
C GLU A 124 -19.81 23.46 11.08
N ALA A 125 -18.61 22.92 10.89
CA ALA A 125 -17.38 23.64 11.16
C ALA A 125 -17.22 24.83 10.22
N PHE A 126 -16.50 25.84 10.68
CA PHE A 126 -16.04 26.96 9.85
C PHE A 126 -14.54 27.14 10.03
N VAL A 127 -13.89 27.96 9.21
CA VAL A 127 -12.46 28.23 9.35
C VAL A 127 -12.20 29.48 10.20
N GLY A 128 -11.22 29.43 11.09
CA GLY A 128 -10.88 30.55 11.96
C GLY A 128 -9.86 30.17 13.02
N ASP A 129 -9.67 31.06 14.00
CA ASP A 129 -8.82 30.78 15.16
C ASP A 129 -9.57 29.85 16.12
N ASN A 130 -9.01 28.66 16.35
CA ASN A 130 -9.48 27.78 17.41
C ASN A 130 -8.92 28.30 18.76
N ILE A 131 -9.73 28.23 19.81
CA ILE A 131 -9.35 28.68 21.16
C ILE A 131 -9.81 27.69 22.25
N VAL A 132 -10.28 26.50 21.84
CA VAL A 132 -10.88 25.51 22.75
C VAL A 132 -10.31 24.11 22.57
N ASP A 133 -9.82 23.77 21.38
CA ASP A 133 -9.33 22.44 21.06
C ASP A 133 -7.81 22.37 21.06
N ASN A 134 -7.27 21.25 21.53
CA ASN A 134 -5.84 20.93 21.41
C ASN A 134 -5.50 20.18 20.12
N VAL A 135 -6.29 20.44 19.08
CA VAL A 135 -6.19 19.87 17.73
C VAL A 135 -6.55 20.98 16.76
N GLU A 136 -5.67 21.27 15.82
CA GLU A 136 -5.98 22.17 14.70
C GLU A 136 -5.69 21.45 13.39
N GLN A 137 -6.60 21.56 12.43
CA GLN A 137 -6.42 21.02 11.08
C GLN A 137 -6.82 22.05 10.04
N ILE A 138 -5.95 22.22 9.04
CA ILE A 138 -6.23 22.94 7.79
C ILE A 138 -6.34 21.89 6.70
N HIS A 139 -7.41 21.94 5.91
CA HIS A 139 -7.63 21.05 4.77
C HIS A 139 -8.09 21.87 3.57
N ILE A 140 -7.40 21.72 2.45
CA ILE A 140 -7.67 22.40 1.19
C ILE A 140 -7.86 21.32 0.13
N ASP A 141 -9.10 21.09 -0.29
CA ASP A 141 -9.42 20.02 -1.25
C ASP A 141 -8.80 20.25 -2.65
N SER A 142 -8.56 21.51 -3.01
CA SER A 142 -8.00 21.89 -4.32
C SER A 142 -7.08 23.09 -4.16
N PRO A 143 -5.86 22.89 -3.62
CA PRO A 143 -4.91 23.96 -3.40
C PRO A 143 -4.39 24.50 -4.74
N PRO A 144 -4.16 25.82 -4.87
CA PRO A 144 -3.28 26.33 -5.92
C PRO A 144 -1.92 25.64 -5.88
N ALA A 145 -1.37 25.29 -7.04
CA ALA A 145 -0.02 24.74 -7.14
C ALA A 145 1.03 25.78 -6.69
N GLY A 146 2.06 25.32 -6.00
CA GLY A 146 3.17 26.13 -5.50
C GLY A 146 3.54 25.84 -4.05
N ASP A 147 4.44 26.69 -3.54
CA ASP A 147 4.99 26.55 -2.20
C ASP A 147 4.03 27.06 -1.13
N TYR A 148 3.91 26.32 -0.06
CA TYR A 148 3.22 26.70 1.15
C TYR A 148 4.19 26.76 2.34
N ARG A 149 3.96 27.73 3.21
CA ARG A 149 4.64 27.88 4.48
C ARG A 149 3.64 27.64 5.60
N LEU A 150 3.87 26.57 6.37
CA LEU A 150 3.15 26.35 7.61
C LEU A 150 3.91 26.98 8.77
N THR A 151 3.23 27.77 9.59
CA THR A 151 3.78 28.34 10.81
C THR A 151 3.01 27.81 12.01
N VAL A 152 3.73 27.36 13.03
CA VAL A 152 3.19 27.02 14.36
C VAL A 152 3.57 28.13 15.33
N THR A 153 2.58 28.77 15.94
CA THR A 153 2.78 29.82 16.95
C THR A 153 1.96 29.51 18.20
N HIS A 154 2.01 30.41 19.19
CA HIS A 154 1.13 30.35 20.35
C HIS A 154 0.60 31.73 20.74
N LYS A 155 -0.51 31.72 21.47
CA LYS A 155 -1.12 32.91 22.07
C LYS A 155 -0.80 33.01 23.55
N GLY A 156 -0.52 34.24 23.97
CA GLY A 156 -0.31 34.56 25.37
C GLY A 156 1.07 34.12 25.86
N THR A 157 1.09 33.41 26.99
CA THR A 157 2.31 32.90 27.61
C THR A 157 2.11 31.42 27.87
N LEU A 158 3.03 30.59 27.36
CA LEU A 158 2.96 29.15 27.59
C LEU A 158 3.18 28.83 29.07
N ALA A 159 2.36 27.94 29.63
CA ALA A 159 2.53 27.47 31.01
C ALA A 159 3.83 26.67 31.22
N SER A 160 4.29 26.01 30.15
CA SER A 160 5.56 25.30 30.01
C SER A 160 5.88 25.14 28.52
N GLU A 161 7.10 24.71 28.17
CA GLU A 161 7.38 24.22 26.82
C GLU A 161 6.29 23.24 26.37
N GLN A 162 5.74 23.45 25.17
CA GLN A 162 4.62 22.69 24.65
C GLN A 162 5.07 21.77 23.53
N TRP A 163 5.00 20.47 23.78
CA TRP A 163 5.24 19.45 22.76
C TRP A 163 4.01 19.26 21.87
N TYR A 164 4.22 19.14 20.56
CA TYR A 164 3.18 18.89 19.58
C TYR A 164 3.65 17.90 18.50
N SER A 165 2.68 17.17 17.95
CA SER A 165 2.85 16.36 16.76
C SER A 165 2.24 17.12 15.58
N LEU A 166 2.97 17.22 14.47
CA LEU A 166 2.55 17.85 13.22
C LEU A 166 2.56 16.80 12.11
N ILE A 167 1.52 16.81 11.29
CA ILE A 167 1.47 16.03 10.05
C ILE A 167 1.08 16.96 8.90
N ILE A 168 1.85 16.94 7.81
CA ILE A 168 1.57 17.69 6.58
C ILE A 168 1.63 16.73 5.40
N THR A 169 0.58 16.73 4.57
CA THR A 169 0.54 15.99 3.30
C THR A 169 0.07 16.94 2.20
N SER A 170 0.85 17.09 1.14
CA SER A 170 0.48 17.82 -0.08
C SER A 170 0.19 16.91 -1.26
N GLU A 171 0.41 15.62 -1.07
CA GLU A 171 0.02 14.57 -1.98
C GLU A 171 -1.05 13.74 -1.29
N GLU A 172 -2.02 13.27 -2.04
CA GLU A 172 -2.92 12.25 -1.52
C GLU A 172 -2.01 11.01 -1.33
N ILE A 173 -2.04 10.35 -0.16
CA ILE A 173 -1.19 9.18 0.09
C ILE A 173 -1.69 8.05 -0.82
N LYS A 174 -1.07 7.87 -1.98
CA LYS A 174 -1.75 7.20 -3.09
C LYS A 174 -0.86 6.31 -3.94
N CYS A 175 -0.12 5.45 -3.26
CA CYS A 175 0.33 4.15 -3.75
C CYS A 175 0.85 3.35 -2.55
N PHE A 176 0.35 2.14 -2.33
CA PHE A 176 1.15 1.16 -1.60
C PHE A 176 2.01 0.49 -2.66
N ASP A 177 3.26 0.93 -2.73
CA ASP A 177 4.27 0.51 -3.70
C ASP A 177 5.42 -0.10 -2.87
N SER A 178 5.40 -1.43 -2.75
CA SER A 178 6.32 -2.18 -1.89
C SER A 178 7.77 -2.10 -2.36
N ASP A 179 8.00 -2.01 -3.68
CA ASP A 179 9.34 -2.07 -4.28
C ASP A 179 9.83 -0.74 -4.88
N ASN A 180 8.99 0.29 -4.84
CA ASN A 180 9.22 1.67 -5.28
C ASN A 180 9.46 1.82 -6.79
N ASP A 181 8.76 1.06 -7.62
CA ASP A 181 8.85 1.15 -9.08
C ASP A 181 7.83 2.11 -9.73
N GLY A 182 6.90 2.65 -8.94
CA GLY A 182 5.87 3.59 -9.35
C GLY A 182 4.48 2.97 -9.57
N TYR A 183 4.33 1.66 -9.36
CA TYR A 183 3.06 0.94 -9.43
C TYR A 183 2.63 0.46 -8.04
N GLY A 184 1.33 0.24 -7.86
CA GLY A 184 0.79 -0.10 -6.54
C GLY A 184 0.34 -1.55 -6.42
N ASN A 185 0.65 -2.18 -5.29
CA ASN A 185 0.30 -3.56 -5.03
C ASN A 185 -1.23 -3.82 -5.18
N PRO A 186 -1.65 -4.88 -5.88
CA PRO A 186 -3.06 -5.18 -6.20
C PRO A 186 -4.01 -5.27 -4.99
N GLU A 187 -3.49 -5.63 -3.81
CA GLU A 187 -4.30 -5.86 -2.60
C GLU A 187 -4.71 -4.57 -1.87
N SER A 188 -4.21 -3.41 -2.30
CA SER A 188 -4.53 -2.12 -1.67
C SER A 188 -5.75 -1.46 -2.35
N PRO A 189 -6.93 -1.43 -1.67
CA PRO A 189 -8.21 -1.04 -2.28
C PRO A 189 -8.33 0.43 -2.66
N ASP A 190 -7.42 1.29 -2.18
CA ASP A 190 -7.40 2.74 -2.42
C ASP A 190 -6.15 3.18 -3.22
N ASN A 191 -5.54 2.26 -4.00
CA ASN A 191 -4.44 2.62 -4.87
C ASN A 191 -4.86 3.63 -5.93
N SER A 192 -3.93 4.53 -6.23
CA SER A 192 -4.12 5.63 -7.17
C SER A 192 -3.08 5.65 -8.27
N CYS A 193 -1.92 5.08 -7.98
CA CYS A 193 -1.06 4.53 -9.00
C CYS A 193 -1.77 3.41 -9.78
N PRO A 194 -1.33 3.12 -11.02
CA PRO A 194 -1.70 1.90 -11.72
C PRO A 194 -1.28 0.66 -10.93
N ILE A 195 -1.97 -0.47 -11.18
CA ILE A 195 -1.71 -1.73 -10.49
C ILE A 195 -0.34 -2.28 -10.90
N ASP A 196 0.41 -2.74 -9.90
CA ASP A 196 1.68 -3.43 -10.05
C ASP A 196 1.48 -4.92 -10.34
N ASN A 197 2.09 -5.42 -11.42
CA ASN A 197 2.08 -6.83 -11.77
C ASN A 197 3.19 -7.64 -11.10
N CYS A 198 4.18 -7.02 -10.43
CA CYS A 198 5.17 -7.67 -9.58
C CYS A 198 5.40 -6.94 -8.24
N PRO A 199 4.45 -7.02 -7.29
CA PRO A 199 4.42 -6.22 -6.05
C PRO A 199 5.64 -6.24 -5.13
N GLU A 200 6.60 -7.12 -5.35
CA GLU A 200 7.78 -7.28 -4.50
C GLU A 200 9.09 -7.25 -5.32
N ILE A 201 9.01 -6.99 -6.63
CA ILE A 201 10.15 -7.02 -7.56
C ILE A 201 10.07 -5.83 -8.51
N TYR A 202 10.90 -4.82 -8.23
CA TYR A 202 11.00 -3.58 -9.00
C TYR A 202 11.04 -3.83 -10.52
N ASN A 203 9.98 -3.42 -11.23
CA ASN A 203 9.82 -3.61 -12.67
C ASN A 203 9.03 -2.45 -13.33
N PRO A 204 9.65 -1.26 -13.45
CA PRO A 204 8.96 -0.02 -13.87
C PRO A 204 8.40 -0.06 -15.31
N ASP A 205 8.80 -1.05 -16.11
CA ASP A 205 8.28 -1.36 -17.44
C ASP A 205 7.02 -2.21 -17.44
N GLN A 206 6.68 -2.86 -16.31
CA GLN A 206 5.49 -3.68 -16.09
C GLN A 206 5.26 -4.68 -17.23
N ASP A 207 6.35 -5.34 -17.63
CA ASP A 207 6.33 -6.34 -18.67
C ASP A 207 5.54 -7.57 -18.21
N ASP A 208 4.65 -8.04 -19.08
CA ASP A 208 3.75 -9.19 -18.89
C ASP A 208 3.57 -9.82 -20.28
N HIS A 209 4.38 -10.85 -20.53
CA HIS A 209 4.57 -11.45 -21.85
C HIS A 209 3.34 -12.22 -22.35
N ASP A 210 2.59 -12.85 -21.45
CA ASP A 210 1.45 -13.71 -21.77
C ASP A 210 0.09 -13.09 -21.39
N ALA A 211 0.11 -11.90 -20.78
CA ALA A 211 -1.02 -11.07 -20.39
C ALA A 211 -1.92 -11.72 -19.34
N ASP A 212 -1.33 -12.44 -18.38
CA ASP A 212 -2.05 -13.11 -17.30
C ASP A 212 -2.27 -12.24 -16.05
N GLY A 213 -1.56 -11.11 -15.97
CA GLY A 213 -1.64 -10.12 -14.88
C GLY A 213 -0.54 -10.27 -13.82
N ILE A 214 0.35 -11.25 -13.96
CA ILE A 214 1.60 -11.40 -13.22
C ILE A 214 2.74 -10.95 -14.12
N GLY A 215 3.67 -10.14 -13.62
CA GLY A 215 4.74 -9.62 -14.45
C GLY A 215 5.80 -10.67 -14.76
N THR A 216 6.42 -10.57 -15.94
CA THR A 216 7.44 -11.51 -16.46
C THR A 216 8.56 -11.82 -15.44
N LEU A 217 8.87 -10.89 -14.53
CA LEU A 217 9.92 -11.04 -13.53
C LEU A 217 9.51 -11.86 -12.29
N CYS A 218 8.23 -11.95 -11.99
CA CYS A 218 7.68 -12.66 -10.83
C CYS A 218 6.77 -13.84 -11.23
N ASP A 219 6.61 -14.08 -12.53
CA ASP A 219 5.82 -15.16 -13.10
C ASP A 219 6.61 -16.49 -13.15
N ASN A 220 6.02 -17.58 -12.63
CA ASN A 220 6.57 -18.93 -12.70
C ASN A 220 6.34 -19.61 -14.07
N CYS A 221 5.59 -18.99 -14.98
CA CYS A 221 5.38 -19.41 -16.36
C CYS A 221 5.31 -18.23 -17.36
N PRO A 222 6.43 -17.50 -17.59
CA PRO A 222 6.44 -16.19 -18.27
C PRO A 222 5.83 -16.10 -19.69
N ASP A 223 5.60 -17.24 -20.35
CA ASP A 223 5.07 -17.28 -21.72
C ASP A 223 3.73 -18.08 -21.79
N ASN A 224 3.14 -18.45 -20.65
CA ASN A 224 2.07 -19.44 -20.51
C ASN A 224 1.00 -19.05 -19.48
N TYR A 225 -0.05 -18.35 -19.96
CA TYR A 225 -1.11 -17.76 -19.11
C TYR A 225 -1.54 -18.62 -17.91
N ASN A 226 -1.18 -18.17 -16.69
CA ASN A 226 -1.49 -18.85 -15.44
C ASN A 226 -1.61 -17.88 -14.24
N PRO A 227 -2.67 -17.04 -14.18
CA PRO A 227 -2.79 -16.01 -13.13
C PRO A 227 -2.85 -16.56 -11.70
N GLY A 228 -3.10 -17.87 -11.54
CA GLY A 228 -3.12 -18.57 -10.26
C GLY A 228 -1.75 -18.99 -9.75
N GLN A 229 -0.71 -18.92 -10.59
CA GLN A 229 0.68 -19.28 -10.27
C GLN A 229 0.77 -20.65 -9.58
N GLU A 230 -0.09 -21.60 -9.97
CA GLU A 230 -0.06 -22.95 -9.43
C GLU A 230 1.29 -23.62 -9.73
N ASP A 231 1.89 -24.22 -8.70
CA ASP A 231 3.16 -24.94 -8.73
C ASP A 231 3.00 -26.12 -7.76
N SER A 232 2.64 -27.28 -8.31
CA SER A 232 2.22 -28.44 -7.53
C SER A 232 3.39 -29.18 -6.84
N ASP A 233 4.60 -29.08 -7.38
CA ASP A 233 5.79 -29.77 -6.89
C ASP A 233 6.86 -28.85 -6.27
N PHE A 234 6.65 -27.53 -6.32
CA PHE A 234 7.42 -26.47 -5.68
C PHE A 234 8.83 -26.28 -6.26
N ASP A 235 9.01 -26.52 -7.55
CA ASP A 235 10.29 -26.34 -8.24
C ASP A 235 10.48 -24.92 -8.83
N SER A 236 9.49 -24.03 -8.64
CA SER A 236 9.41 -22.66 -9.16
C SER A 236 9.08 -22.55 -10.65
N ILE A 237 8.73 -23.65 -11.32
CA ILE A 237 8.12 -23.70 -12.65
C ILE A 237 6.62 -23.96 -12.43
N GLY A 238 5.75 -23.15 -13.03
CA GLY A 238 4.32 -23.34 -12.84
C GLY A 238 3.75 -24.55 -13.58
N ASP A 239 2.66 -25.11 -13.06
CA ASP A 239 1.93 -26.26 -13.64
C ASP A 239 1.53 -26.03 -15.12
N ALA A 240 1.43 -24.77 -15.55
CA ALA A 240 1.03 -24.37 -16.90
C ALA A 240 2.15 -24.47 -17.96
N CYS A 241 3.41 -24.49 -17.53
CA CYS A 241 4.59 -24.56 -18.40
C CYS A 241 5.56 -25.69 -17.98
N ASP A 242 5.25 -26.38 -16.90
CA ASP A 242 5.93 -27.60 -16.48
C ASP A 242 5.53 -28.83 -17.32
N TYR A 243 6.41 -29.81 -17.37
CA TYR A 243 6.25 -31.03 -18.13
C TYR A 243 5.65 -32.16 -17.30
N VAL A 244 4.79 -32.97 -17.92
CA VAL A 244 4.28 -34.18 -17.24
C VAL A 244 5.32 -35.29 -17.32
N CYS A 245 5.88 -35.71 -16.18
CA CYS A 245 6.82 -36.82 -16.12
C CYS A 245 6.25 -38.09 -16.79
N GLY A 246 6.97 -38.61 -17.78
CA GLY A 246 6.55 -39.77 -18.59
C GLY A 246 5.70 -39.43 -19.82
N ASN A 247 5.24 -38.19 -19.98
CA ASN A 247 4.67 -37.71 -21.24
C ASN A 247 5.83 -37.20 -22.11
N VAL A 248 6.19 -37.99 -23.12
CA VAL A 248 7.39 -37.75 -23.94
C VAL A 248 7.06 -37.43 -25.40
N ASP A 249 5.84 -37.71 -25.85
CA ASP A 249 5.44 -37.47 -27.23
C ASP A 249 4.85 -36.06 -27.46
N ASN A 250 4.52 -35.35 -26.37
CA ASN A 250 4.05 -33.97 -26.33
C ASN A 250 2.91 -33.71 -27.32
N ASP A 251 1.93 -34.63 -27.36
CA ASP A 251 0.78 -34.56 -28.25
C ASP A 251 -0.36 -33.63 -27.76
N GLU A 252 -0.06 -32.80 -26.75
CA GLU A 252 -0.96 -31.86 -26.06
C GLU A 252 -2.11 -32.51 -25.29
N ASP A 253 -2.12 -33.85 -25.10
CA ASP A 253 -3.16 -34.52 -24.31
C ASP A 253 -2.89 -34.53 -22.79
N GLY A 254 -1.64 -34.30 -22.39
CA GLY A 254 -1.19 -34.27 -20.99
C GLY A 254 -1.25 -35.64 -20.28
N LEU A 255 -1.39 -36.75 -21.00
CA LEU A 255 -1.60 -38.09 -20.46
C LEU A 255 -0.48 -39.05 -20.82
N VAL A 256 0.17 -39.60 -19.78
CA VAL A 256 1.09 -40.72 -19.95
C VAL A 256 0.34 -41.98 -20.39
N ASN A 257 0.56 -42.41 -21.64
CA ASN A 257 -0.14 -43.51 -22.28
C ASN A 257 0.78 -44.36 -23.18
N ILE A 258 0.20 -45.25 -23.99
CA ILE A 258 0.98 -46.17 -24.84
C ILE A 258 1.76 -45.46 -25.95
N LEU A 259 1.32 -44.27 -26.36
CA LEU A 259 1.97 -43.48 -27.39
C LEU A 259 3.33 -42.96 -26.90
N ASP A 260 3.43 -42.55 -25.63
CA ASP A 260 4.69 -42.20 -24.96
C ASP A 260 5.70 -43.35 -24.98
N VAL A 261 5.25 -44.56 -24.63
CA VAL A 261 6.08 -45.77 -24.66
C VAL A 261 6.61 -46.01 -26.07
N VAL A 262 5.76 -45.85 -27.09
CA VAL A 262 6.13 -46.03 -28.50
C VAL A 262 7.11 -44.94 -28.94
N TYR A 263 6.89 -43.70 -28.52
CA TYR A 263 7.77 -42.57 -28.83
C TYR A 263 9.15 -42.77 -28.22
N LEU A 264 9.24 -43.09 -26.93
CA LEU A 264 10.49 -43.35 -26.23
C LEU A 264 11.28 -44.52 -26.85
N LEU A 265 10.60 -45.59 -27.25
CA LEU A 265 11.21 -46.70 -27.98
C LEU A 265 11.76 -46.29 -29.35
N ASN A 266 11.06 -45.40 -30.06
CA ASN A 266 11.54 -44.91 -31.36
C ASN A 266 12.75 -43.99 -31.18
N TYR A 267 12.76 -43.13 -30.16
CA TYR A 267 13.91 -42.31 -29.80
C TYR A 267 15.15 -43.17 -29.47
N ILE A 268 15.02 -44.12 -28.54
CA ILE A 268 16.15 -44.94 -28.08
C ILE A 268 16.70 -45.88 -29.19
N TYR A 269 15.84 -46.47 -30.01
CA TYR A 269 16.21 -47.59 -30.89
C TYR A 269 16.03 -47.38 -32.39
N LYS A 270 15.36 -46.31 -32.83
CA LYS A 270 15.02 -46.11 -34.25
C LYS A 270 15.38 -44.73 -34.78
N ASP A 271 16.33 -44.05 -34.13
CA ASP A 271 16.75 -42.70 -34.50
C ASP A 271 15.56 -41.73 -34.63
N GLY A 272 14.57 -41.90 -33.74
CA GLY A 272 13.42 -41.00 -33.64
C GLY A 272 13.80 -39.61 -33.12
N PRO A 273 12.88 -38.64 -33.21
CA PRO A 273 13.10 -37.31 -32.63
C PRO A 273 13.31 -37.38 -31.12
N GLU A 274 14.09 -36.42 -30.59
CA GLU A 274 14.30 -36.22 -29.17
C GLU A 274 12.99 -35.77 -28.49
N PRO A 275 12.68 -36.23 -27.26
CA PRO A 275 11.61 -35.66 -26.44
C PRO A 275 11.76 -34.14 -26.28
N PHE A 276 10.64 -33.41 -26.25
CA PHE A 276 10.68 -31.96 -26.09
C PHE A 276 11.29 -31.56 -24.73
N TYR A 277 10.92 -32.28 -23.67
CA TYR A 277 11.58 -32.23 -22.37
C TYR A 277 12.34 -33.54 -22.14
N MET A 278 13.67 -33.47 -22.12
CA MET A 278 14.49 -34.66 -21.90
C MET A 278 14.28 -35.29 -20.52
N ALA A 279 13.99 -34.46 -19.51
CA ALA A 279 13.70 -34.91 -18.16
C ALA A 279 12.42 -35.78 -18.09
N SER A 280 11.40 -35.48 -18.92
CA SER A 280 10.17 -36.28 -18.95
C SER A 280 10.38 -37.73 -19.40
N ALA A 281 11.52 -38.04 -20.02
CA ALA A 281 11.89 -39.36 -20.50
C ALA A 281 12.72 -40.21 -19.51
N ASP A 282 13.30 -39.61 -18.46
CA ASP A 282 14.01 -40.31 -17.39
C ASP A 282 13.08 -40.56 -16.19
N VAL A 283 12.07 -41.40 -16.41
CA VAL A 283 10.96 -41.67 -15.48
C VAL A 283 11.33 -42.41 -14.20
N LYS A 284 12.63 -42.66 -13.99
CA LYS A 284 13.18 -43.30 -12.80
C LYS A 284 14.30 -42.46 -12.16
N TYR A 285 14.55 -41.26 -12.68
CA TYR A 285 15.52 -40.29 -12.17
C TYR A 285 16.90 -40.90 -11.88
N ASP A 286 17.48 -41.60 -12.86
CA ASP A 286 18.83 -42.19 -12.75
C ASP A 286 19.85 -41.59 -13.72
N GLU A 287 19.50 -40.46 -14.35
CA GLU A 287 20.23 -39.72 -15.36
C GLU A 287 20.46 -40.52 -16.66
N LEU A 288 19.74 -41.62 -16.88
CA LEU A 288 19.95 -42.51 -18.03
C LEU A 288 18.65 -42.86 -18.76
N ILE A 289 18.34 -42.15 -19.85
CA ILE A 289 17.23 -42.52 -20.75
C ILE A 289 17.57 -43.81 -21.52
N ASN A 290 16.95 -44.93 -21.13
CA ASN A 290 17.19 -46.24 -21.70
C ASN A 290 15.96 -47.18 -21.63
N ILE A 291 16.16 -48.47 -21.92
CA ILE A 291 15.06 -49.45 -21.95
C ILE A 291 14.37 -49.64 -20.60
N LEU A 292 15.06 -49.35 -19.49
CA LEU A 292 14.49 -49.45 -18.16
C LEU A 292 13.40 -48.40 -17.93
N ASP A 293 13.49 -47.21 -18.56
CA ASP A 293 12.45 -46.17 -18.54
C ASP A 293 11.19 -46.63 -19.27
N VAL A 294 11.37 -47.23 -20.44
CA VAL A 294 10.29 -47.87 -21.21
C VAL A 294 9.60 -48.96 -20.37
N VAL A 295 10.38 -49.80 -19.69
CA VAL A 295 9.85 -50.85 -18.81
C VAL A 295 9.09 -50.24 -17.63
N HIS A 296 9.57 -49.14 -17.06
CA HIS A 296 8.91 -48.41 -16.00
C HIS A 296 7.54 -47.88 -16.46
N LEU A 297 7.49 -47.14 -17.58
CA LEU A 297 6.24 -46.62 -18.16
C LEU A 297 5.21 -47.73 -18.44
N ILE A 298 5.64 -48.86 -19.00
CA ILE A 298 4.73 -50.01 -19.23
C ILE A 298 4.17 -50.55 -17.91
N ASN A 299 4.99 -50.63 -16.86
CA ASN A 299 4.54 -51.10 -15.56
C ASN A 299 3.57 -50.10 -14.91
N TYR A 300 3.85 -48.81 -15.01
CA TYR A 300 2.95 -47.75 -14.56
C TYR A 300 1.59 -47.83 -15.26
N ILE A 301 1.56 -47.82 -16.60
CA ILE A 301 0.32 -47.79 -17.40
C ILE A 301 -0.52 -49.08 -17.24
N TYR A 302 0.12 -50.25 -17.16
CA TYR A 302 -0.59 -51.54 -17.31
C TYR A 302 -0.51 -52.49 -16.11
N LYS A 303 0.31 -52.21 -15.10
CA LYS A 303 0.58 -53.16 -14.01
C LYS A 303 0.48 -52.56 -12.62
N ASP A 304 -0.21 -51.43 -12.47
CA ASP A 304 -0.31 -50.70 -11.21
C ASP A 304 1.08 -50.43 -10.59
N GLY A 305 2.06 -50.13 -11.46
CA GLY A 305 3.41 -49.76 -11.06
C GLY A 305 3.46 -48.42 -10.33
N PRO A 306 4.62 -48.04 -9.75
CA PRO A 306 4.81 -46.72 -9.19
C PRO A 306 4.61 -45.63 -10.25
N ASN A 307 4.29 -44.41 -9.81
CA ASN A 307 4.26 -43.25 -10.69
C ASN A 307 5.68 -42.98 -11.24
N PRO A 308 5.78 -42.46 -12.47
CA PRO A 308 7.03 -41.90 -12.98
C PRO A 308 7.60 -40.85 -12.02
N GLU A 309 8.93 -40.86 -11.86
CA GLU A 309 9.69 -39.87 -11.10
C GLU A 309 10.72 -39.24 -12.06
N CYS A 310 10.58 -37.94 -12.32
CA CYS A 310 11.47 -37.14 -13.15
C CYS A 310 11.85 -35.90 -12.35
N GLU A 311 13.10 -35.45 -12.42
CA GLU A 311 13.51 -34.06 -12.13
C GLU A 311 14.46 -33.60 -13.25
#